data_AF-A0A8J3H7R4-F1
#
_entry.id   AF-A0A8J3H7R4-F1
#
_cell.length_a   1.000
_cell.length_b   1.000
_cell.length_c   1.000
_cell.angle_alpha   90.00
_cell.angle_beta   90.00
_cell.angle_gamma   90.00
#
_symmetry.space_group_name_H-M   'P 1'
#
loop_
_entity.id
_entity.type
_entity.pdbx_description
1 polymer ?
#
loop_
_entity_poly.entity_id
_entity_poly.type
_entity_poly.pdbx_seq_one_letter_code
_entity_poly.pdbx_strand_id
1 'polypeptide(L)'
;MSKYDELRAAFSSYKDAERQFVQENEALARLIVNGLHDYLDMPKDFPRKEGTTTYSQSYTPLFSVDEDGNTEEEKFFMDALSHLSDGSFKFAFGVILERAEGAFPKHNLILHVECKRRGDKVNVDVSGKALDVSFDGKNCPEIENVHELIFGQVMEWLQHRPGDGHGFSKIGFAMH
;
A
#
# COMPACT_ATOMS: atom_id res chain seq x y z
N MET A 1 -8.65 -15.24 43.09
CA MET A 1 -8.98 -14.59 41.79
C MET A 1 -10.16 -15.34 41.20
N SER A 2 -11.20 -14.66 40.69
CA SER A 2 -12.35 -15.36 40.09
C SER A 2 -12.03 -15.83 38.67
N LYS A 3 -12.77 -16.82 38.16
CA LYS A 3 -12.66 -17.23 36.74
C LYS A 3 -12.99 -16.10 35.76
N TYR A 4 -13.85 -15.17 36.16
CA TYR A 4 -14.14 -13.99 35.37
C TYR A 4 -12.97 -13.00 35.35
N ASP A 5 -12.23 -12.86 36.45
CA ASP A 5 -11.02 -12.04 36.49
C ASP A 5 -9.89 -12.64 35.64
N GLU A 6 -9.76 -13.98 35.59
CA GLU A 6 -8.86 -14.68 34.65
C GLU A 6 -9.22 -14.35 33.19
N LEU A 7 -10.51 -14.40 32.84
CA LEU A 7 -11.00 -14.04 31.50
C LEU A 7 -10.75 -12.57 31.18
N ARG A 8 -10.99 -11.66 32.12
CA ARG A 8 -10.75 -10.22 31.93
C ARG A 8 -9.27 -9.93 31.68
N ALA A 9 -8.37 -10.57 32.44
CA ALA A 9 -6.93 -10.42 32.25
C ALA A 9 -6.46 -10.96 30.89
N ALA A 10 -6.95 -12.13 30.48
CA ALA A 10 -6.67 -12.71 29.17
C ALA A 10 -7.18 -11.81 28.03
N PHE A 11 -8.40 -11.28 28.16
CA PHE A 11 -9.00 -10.38 27.17
C PHE A 11 -8.25 -9.06 27.04
N SER A 12 -7.81 -8.47 28.16
CA SER A 12 -6.97 -7.25 28.13
C SER A 12 -5.67 -7.50 27.38
N SER A 13 -4.97 -8.61 27.71
CA SER A 13 -3.70 -8.96 27.07
C SER A 13 -3.87 -9.21 25.57
N TYR A 14 -4.97 -9.86 25.18
CA TYR A 14 -5.33 -10.04 23.77
C TYR A 14 -5.55 -8.70 23.06
N LYS A 15 -6.26 -7.76 23.68
CA LYS A 15 -6.53 -6.44 23.07
C LYS A 15 -5.28 -5.58 22.94
N ASP A 16 -4.36 -5.66 23.90
CA ASP A 16 -3.08 -4.97 23.80
C ASP A 16 -2.21 -5.56 22.66
N ALA A 17 -2.18 -6.90 22.54
CA ALA A 17 -1.48 -7.59 21.45
C ALA A 17 -2.10 -7.29 20.07
N GLU A 18 -3.42 -7.27 19.96
CA GLU A 18 -4.15 -6.91 18.73
C GLU A 18 -3.80 -5.48 18.31
N ARG A 19 -3.81 -4.53 19.25
CA ARG A 19 -3.45 -3.13 18.96
C ARG A 19 -2.00 -3.00 18.48
N GLN A 20 -1.07 -3.70 19.13
CA GLN A 20 0.33 -3.70 18.73
C GLN A 20 0.47 -4.29 17.32
N PHE A 21 -0.19 -5.42 17.04
CA PHE A 21 -0.15 -6.06 15.73
C PHE A 21 -0.64 -5.13 14.61
N VAL A 22 -1.73 -4.39 14.84
CA VAL A 22 -2.26 -3.38 13.91
C VAL A 22 -1.22 -2.27 13.64
N GLN A 23 -0.57 -1.76 14.70
CA GLN A 23 0.45 -0.71 14.56
C GLN A 23 1.69 -1.19 13.79
N GLU A 24 2.10 -2.43 14.00
CA GLU A 24 3.21 -3.04 13.26
C GLU A 24 2.86 -3.21 11.78
N ASN A 25 1.63 -3.61 11.45
CA ASN A 25 1.19 -3.73 10.06
C ASN A 25 1.15 -2.36 9.35
N GLU A 26 0.67 -1.32 10.06
CA GLU A 26 0.75 0.06 9.57
C GLU A 26 2.21 0.47 9.28
N ALA A 27 3.14 0.13 10.19
CA ALA A 27 4.55 0.44 10.01
C ALA A 27 5.13 -0.23 8.76
N LEU A 28 4.83 -1.51 8.51
CA LEU A 28 5.26 -2.19 7.29
C LEU A 28 4.68 -1.54 6.03
N ALA A 29 3.40 -1.23 6.03
CA ALA A 29 2.75 -0.59 4.89
C ALA A 29 3.38 0.80 4.59
N ARG A 30 3.72 1.57 5.63
CA ARG A 30 4.46 2.83 5.48
C ARG A 30 5.87 2.63 4.94
N LEU A 31 6.60 1.58 5.37
CA LEU A 31 7.92 1.25 4.82
C LEU A 31 7.84 0.95 3.31
N ILE A 32 6.78 0.27 2.89
CA ILE A 32 6.55 -0.03 1.47
C ILE A 32 6.35 1.27 0.69
N VAL A 33 5.37 2.10 1.08
CA VAL A 33 5.00 3.30 0.31
C VAL A 33 6.06 4.40 0.39
N ASN A 34 6.50 4.77 1.60
CA ASN A 34 7.47 5.86 1.77
C ASN A 34 8.85 5.44 1.28
N GLY A 35 9.23 4.17 1.51
CA GLY A 35 10.51 3.68 1.00
C GLY A 35 10.52 3.61 -0.53
N LEU A 36 9.38 3.34 -1.19
CA LEU A 36 9.29 3.38 -2.64
C LEU A 36 9.50 4.80 -3.19
N HIS A 37 8.93 5.79 -2.51
CA HIS A 37 9.13 7.21 -2.84
C HIS A 37 10.62 7.57 -2.86
N ASP A 38 11.36 7.17 -1.81
CA ASP A 38 12.81 7.36 -1.71
C ASP A 38 13.57 6.52 -2.77
N TYR A 39 13.17 5.26 -2.98
CA TYR A 39 13.79 4.34 -3.95
C TYR A 39 13.73 4.88 -5.38
N LEU A 40 12.61 5.48 -5.77
CA LEU A 40 12.37 6.03 -7.10
C LEU A 40 12.84 7.49 -7.24
N ASP A 41 13.35 8.10 -6.17
CA ASP A 41 13.69 9.54 -6.10
C ASP A 41 12.52 10.42 -6.60
N MET A 42 11.31 10.08 -6.17
CA MET A 42 10.10 10.76 -6.63
C MET A 42 9.98 12.16 -5.99
N PRO A 43 9.40 13.15 -6.69
CA PRO A 43 8.99 14.38 -6.03
C PRO A 43 7.92 14.08 -4.97
N LYS A 44 7.87 14.86 -3.89
CA LYS A 44 6.89 14.63 -2.81
C LYS A 44 5.47 14.91 -3.28
N ASP A 45 5.28 16.08 -3.86
CA ASP A 45 3.97 16.59 -4.22
C ASP A 45 3.99 17.47 -5.47
N PHE A 46 2.81 17.69 -6.03
CA PHE A 46 2.59 18.66 -7.10
C PHE A 46 1.29 19.42 -6.88
N PRO A 47 1.16 20.63 -7.43
CA PRO A 47 -0.07 21.39 -7.34
C PRO A 47 -1.14 20.78 -8.26
N ARG A 48 -2.27 20.34 -7.69
CA ARG A 48 -3.48 19.92 -8.40
C ARG A 48 -4.52 21.03 -8.30
N LYS A 49 -5.10 21.45 -9.43
CA LYS A 49 -6.21 22.41 -9.45
C LYS A 49 -7.54 21.69 -9.54
N GLU A 50 -8.46 22.01 -8.64
CA GLU A 50 -9.87 21.60 -8.71
C GLU A 50 -10.75 22.84 -8.61
N GLY A 51 -11.40 23.19 -9.71
CA GLY A 51 -12.14 24.45 -9.83
C GLY A 51 -11.23 25.66 -9.56
N THR A 52 -11.56 26.44 -8.53
CA THR A 52 -10.79 27.62 -8.13
C THR A 52 -9.73 27.34 -7.07
N THR A 53 -9.67 26.12 -6.53
CA THR A 53 -8.78 25.77 -5.42
C THR A 53 -7.57 25.00 -5.93
N THR A 54 -6.39 25.27 -5.35
CA THR A 54 -5.17 24.50 -5.61
C THR A 54 -4.84 23.69 -4.37
N TYR A 55 -4.66 22.39 -4.54
CA TYR A 55 -4.28 21.44 -3.51
C TYR A 55 -2.88 20.90 -3.80
N SER A 56 -2.17 20.47 -2.76
CA SER A 56 -0.96 19.66 -2.92
C SER A 56 -1.40 18.19 -3.00
N GLN A 57 -1.04 17.51 -4.08
CA GLN A 57 -1.29 16.07 -4.26
C GLN A 57 0.04 15.31 -4.20
N SER A 58 0.08 14.24 -3.42
CA SER A 58 1.22 13.32 -3.34
C SER A 58 1.44 12.60 -4.66
N TYR A 59 2.69 12.33 -5.04
CA TYR A 59 2.98 11.41 -6.15
C TYR A 59 2.69 9.94 -5.82
N THR A 60 2.50 9.61 -4.54
CA THR A 60 2.04 8.31 -4.04
C THR A 60 0.72 8.45 -3.26
N PRO A 61 -0.41 8.73 -3.93
CA PRO A 61 -1.71 8.80 -3.25
C PRO A 61 -2.10 7.43 -2.68
N LEU A 62 -2.85 7.42 -1.59
CA LEU A 62 -3.26 6.20 -0.88
C LEU A 62 -4.71 5.87 -1.22
N PHE A 63 -5.05 4.59 -1.26
CA PHE A 63 -6.40 4.13 -1.57
C PHE A 63 -6.84 3.00 -0.63
N SER A 64 -8.08 3.08 -0.15
CA SER A 64 -8.77 1.94 0.43
C SER A 64 -9.19 0.97 -0.68
N VAL A 65 -9.32 -0.31 -0.34
CA VAL A 65 -9.73 -1.37 -1.28
C VAL A 65 -10.91 -2.13 -0.69
N ASP A 66 -12.03 -2.16 -1.41
CA ASP A 66 -13.21 -2.93 -1.01
C ASP A 66 -13.10 -4.43 -1.40
N GLU A 67 -14.13 -5.23 -1.06
CA GLU A 67 -14.15 -6.67 -1.34
C GLU A 67 -14.18 -6.99 -2.85
N ASP A 68 -14.74 -6.08 -3.66
CA ASP A 68 -14.84 -6.20 -5.12
C ASP A 68 -13.57 -5.70 -5.84
N GLY A 69 -12.64 -5.10 -5.10
CA GLY A 69 -11.39 -4.55 -5.60
C GLY A 69 -11.50 -3.12 -6.14
N ASN A 70 -12.58 -2.40 -5.84
CA ASN A 70 -12.67 -0.97 -6.14
C ASN A 70 -11.83 -0.16 -5.16
N THR A 71 -11.37 1.02 -5.61
CA THR A 71 -10.46 1.88 -4.85
C THR A 71 -11.03 3.28 -4.64
N GLU A 72 -10.94 3.79 -3.41
CA GLU A 72 -11.29 5.17 -3.05
C GLU A 72 -10.05 5.89 -2.49
N GLU A 73 -9.79 7.12 -2.93
CA GLU A 73 -8.59 7.89 -2.52
C GLU A 73 -8.74 8.34 -1.06
N GLU A 74 -7.77 7.98 -0.23
CA GLU A 74 -7.77 8.26 1.21
C GLU A 74 -6.72 9.29 1.59
N LYS A 75 -7.09 10.16 2.55
CA LYS A 75 -6.18 11.19 3.06
C LYS A 75 -5.18 10.66 4.07
N PHE A 76 -5.58 9.64 4.83
CA PHE A 76 -4.78 9.09 5.91
C PHE A 76 -4.49 7.61 5.66
N PHE A 77 -3.27 7.21 6.01
CA PHE A 77 -2.79 5.85 5.78
C PHE A 77 -3.66 4.77 6.44
N MET A 78 -4.16 5.06 7.65
CA MET A 78 -5.02 4.13 8.37
C MET A 78 -6.36 3.88 7.69
N ASP A 79 -6.87 4.87 6.95
CA ASP A 79 -8.15 4.75 6.24
C ASP A 79 -7.98 3.90 4.96
N ALA A 80 -6.76 3.90 4.38
CA ALA A 80 -6.41 3.05 3.23
C ALA A 80 -6.22 1.57 3.58
N LEU A 81 -6.05 1.23 4.86
CA LEU A 81 -5.78 -0.13 5.31
C LEU A 81 -7.07 -0.87 5.66
N SER A 82 -7.24 -2.07 5.11
CA SER A 82 -8.28 -3.02 5.48
C SER A 82 -7.68 -4.33 6.05
N HIS A 83 -8.50 -5.09 6.79
CA HIS A 83 -8.15 -6.39 7.38
C HIS A 83 -6.94 -6.39 8.33
N LEU A 84 -6.88 -5.56 9.36
CA LEU A 84 -5.65 -5.41 10.16
C LEU A 84 -5.45 -6.44 11.31
N SER A 85 -6.48 -7.19 11.71
CA SER A 85 -6.47 -8.04 12.92
C SER A 85 -6.48 -9.55 12.65
N ASP A 86 -6.67 -9.99 11.40
CA ASP A 86 -6.81 -11.41 11.04
C ASP A 86 -5.50 -12.06 10.54
N GLY A 87 -4.39 -11.34 10.64
CA GLY A 87 -3.09 -11.80 10.15
C GLY A 87 -2.84 -11.45 8.68
N SER A 88 -3.80 -10.85 7.99
CA SER A 88 -3.56 -10.16 6.74
C SER A 88 -3.58 -8.64 6.95
N PHE A 89 -3.33 -7.88 5.90
CA PHE A 89 -3.83 -6.51 5.72
C PHE A 89 -3.71 -6.15 4.24
N LYS A 90 -4.57 -5.24 3.78
CA LYS A 90 -4.61 -4.83 2.38
C LYS A 90 -4.67 -3.31 2.29
N PHE A 91 -4.07 -2.77 1.24
CA PHE A 91 -4.19 -1.37 0.87
C PHE A 91 -3.87 -1.22 -0.61
N ALA A 92 -4.18 -0.06 -1.18
CA ALA A 92 -3.68 0.31 -2.49
C ALA A 92 -2.98 1.66 -2.41
N PHE A 93 -2.08 1.89 -3.36
CA PHE A 93 -1.45 3.18 -3.53
C PHE A 93 -1.21 3.45 -5.01
N GLY A 94 -1.19 4.72 -5.35
CA GLY A 94 -0.91 5.20 -6.69
C GLY A 94 0.57 5.44 -6.91
N VAL A 95 1.02 5.32 -8.15
CA VAL A 95 2.27 5.90 -8.64
C VAL A 95 1.88 6.89 -9.73
N ILE A 96 2.05 8.17 -9.43
CA ILE A 96 1.75 9.23 -10.39
C ILE A 96 2.94 9.42 -11.34
N LEU A 97 2.65 9.31 -12.63
CA LEU A 97 3.61 9.46 -13.71
C LEU A 97 3.25 10.65 -14.59
N GLU A 98 4.28 11.22 -15.19
CA GLU A 98 4.18 12.34 -16.12
C GLU A 98 5.11 12.12 -17.32
N ARG A 99 4.76 12.72 -18.46
CA ARG A 99 5.55 12.57 -19.69
C ARG A 99 6.92 13.26 -19.60
N ALA A 100 7.00 14.33 -18.83
CA ALA A 100 8.20 15.12 -18.55
C ALA A 100 7.95 15.88 -17.24
N GLU A 101 9.01 16.34 -16.58
CA GLU A 101 8.90 17.08 -15.32
C GLU A 101 7.92 18.27 -15.42
N GLY A 102 6.93 18.29 -14.53
CA GLY A 102 5.89 19.32 -14.48
C GLY A 102 4.81 19.21 -15.57
N ALA A 103 4.84 18.16 -16.40
CA ALA A 103 3.87 17.99 -17.48
C ALA A 103 2.50 17.52 -16.96
N PHE A 104 1.45 17.96 -17.66
CA PHE A 104 0.08 17.48 -17.50
C PHE A 104 -0.43 16.87 -18.82
N PRO A 105 -1.37 15.91 -18.79
CA PRO A 105 -2.00 15.33 -17.59
C PRO A 105 -1.05 14.43 -16.79
N LYS A 106 -1.30 14.36 -15.48
CA LYS A 106 -0.72 13.37 -14.58
C LYS A 106 -1.51 12.08 -14.73
N HIS A 107 -0.83 10.94 -14.72
CA HIS A 107 -1.48 9.64 -14.83
C HIS A 107 -1.21 8.83 -13.56
N ASN A 108 -2.27 8.30 -12.95
CA ASN A 108 -2.16 7.56 -11.70
C ASN A 108 -2.28 6.06 -11.93
N LEU A 109 -1.19 5.33 -11.72
CA LEU A 109 -1.16 3.87 -11.78
C LEU A 109 -1.42 3.30 -10.40
N ILE A 110 -2.55 2.61 -10.20
CA ILE A 110 -2.91 2.06 -8.89
C ILE A 110 -2.37 0.64 -8.74
N LEU A 111 -1.71 0.38 -7.61
CA LEU A 111 -1.15 -0.90 -7.21
C LEU A 111 -1.89 -1.42 -5.96
N HIS A 112 -2.31 -2.68 -6.00
CA HIS A 112 -2.94 -3.34 -4.86
C HIS A 112 -1.89 -4.11 -4.09
N VAL A 113 -1.85 -3.94 -2.78
CA VAL A 113 -0.94 -4.67 -1.90
C VAL A 113 -1.75 -5.50 -0.91
N GLU A 114 -1.46 -6.78 -0.87
CA GLU A 114 -1.96 -7.71 0.14
C GLU A 114 -0.79 -8.31 0.91
N CYS A 115 -0.77 -8.10 2.21
CA CYS A 115 0.25 -8.64 3.09
C CYS A 115 -0.36 -9.75 3.94
N LYS A 116 0.33 -10.88 4.07
CA LYS A 116 -0.04 -11.98 4.96
C LYS A 116 1.09 -12.26 5.93
N ARG A 117 0.88 -11.95 7.20
CA ARG A 117 1.88 -12.07 8.25
C ARG A 117 1.68 -13.34 9.07
N ARG A 118 2.77 -14.09 9.25
CA ARG A 118 2.85 -15.28 10.10
C ARG A 118 4.10 -15.18 10.96
N GLY A 119 3.95 -14.57 12.14
CA GLY A 119 5.08 -14.26 13.02
C GLY A 119 5.96 -13.15 12.43
N ASP A 120 7.23 -13.47 12.23
CA ASP A 120 8.25 -12.58 11.65
C ASP A 120 8.32 -12.65 10.12
N LYS A 121 7.55 -13.53 9.49
CA LYS A 121 7.49 -13.66 8.04
C LYS A 121 6.24 -12.98 7.49
N VAL A 122 6.42 -12.20 6.43
CA VAL A 122 5.32 -11.56 5.71
C VAL A 122 5.43 -11.92 4.24
N ASN A 123 4.36 -12.47 3.68
CA ASN A 123 4.20 -12.56 2.25
C ASN A 123 3.59 -11.24 1.76
N VAL A 124 4.32 -10.50 0.93
CA VAL A 124 3.87 -9.23 0.33
C VAL A 124 3.50 -9.52 -1.12
N ASP A 125 2.22 -9.52 -1.43
CA ASP A 125 1.68 -9.61 -2.79
C ASP A 125 1.40 -8.19 -3.30
N VAL A 126 2.06 -7.82 -4.40
CA VAL A 126 1.79 -6.58 -5.13
C VAL A 126 1.15 -6.98 -6.45
N SER A 127 -0.13 -6.67 -6.60
CA SER A 127 -0.94 -6.88 -7.82
C SER A 127 -0.78 -8.25 -8.50
N GLY A 128 -0.59 -9.32 -7.72
CA GLY A 128 -0.50 -10.71 -8.16
C GLY A 128 0.90 -11.30 -8.22
N LYS A 129 1.96 -10.52 -7.94
CA LYS A 129 3.31 -11.06 -7.72
C LYS A 129 3.67 -10.93 -6.24
N ALA A 130 4.09 -12.04 -5.64
CA ALA A 130 4.38 -12.10 -4.23
C ALA A 130 5.86 -12.37 -3.93
N LEU A 131 6.32 -11.81 -2.82
CA LEU A 131 7.64 -12.04 -2.25
C LEU A 131 7.50 -12.28 -0.74
N ASP A 132 8.27 -13.21 -0.20
CA ASP A 132 8.37 -13.41 1.25
C ASP A 132 9.50 -12.53 1.81
N VAL A 133 9.21 -11.76 2.86
CA VAL A 133 10.15 -10.90 3.58
C VAL A 133 10.09 -11.15 5.08
N SER A 134 11.13 -10.70 5.78
CA SER A 134 11.16 -10.70 7.24
C SER A 134 10.77 -9.34 7.80
N PHE A 135 9.95 -9.33 8.84
CA PHE A 135 9.49 -8.10 9.50
C PHE A 135 9.39 -8.29 11.02
N ASP A 136 10.18 -7.51 11.76
CA ASP A 136 10.28 -7.60 13.23
C ASP A 136 9.24 -6.73 13.97
N GLY A 137 8.31 -6.10 13.25
CA GLY A 137 7.36 -5.13 13.76
C GLY A 137 7.77 -3.67 13.52
N LYS A 138 9.03 -3.43 13.13
CA LYS A 138 9.56 -2.08 12.87
C LYS A 138 10.39 -1.99 11.60
N ASN A 139 11.20 -3.00 11.29
CA ASN A 139 12.14 -3.01 10.19
C ASN A 139 11.88 -4.21 9.29
N CYS A 140 12.07 -4.00 7.99
CA CYS A 140 12.07 -5.03 6.96
C CYS A 140 13.42 -4.96 6.24
N PRO A 141 14.38 -5.85 6.56
CA PRO A 141 15.71 -5.83 5.93
C PRO A 141 15.65 -5.98 4.40
N GLU A 142 14.67 -6.71 3.90
CA GLU A 142 14.46 -6.96 2.48
C GLU A 142 13.53 -5.93 1.81
N ILE A 143 13.29 -4.77 2.43
CA ILE A 143 12.33 -3.79 1.91
C ILE A 143 12.67 -3.32 0.49
N GLU A 144 13.96 -3.15 0.17
CA GLU A 144 14.41 -2.80 -1.18
C GLU A 144 13.99 -3.84 -2.22
N ASN A 145 13.92 -5.14 -1.86
CA ASN A 145 13.44 -6.18 -2.77
C ASN A 145 11.94 -6.01 -3.07
N VAL A 146 11.16 -5.48 -2.12
CA VAL A 146 9.75 -5.12 -2.34
C VAL A 146 9.65 -3.91 -3.28
N HIS A 147 10.51 -2.91 -3.11
CA HIS A 147 10.55 -1.75 -4.00
C HIS A 147 10.95 -2.13 -5.42
N GLU A 148 11.96 -2.99 -5.58
CA GLU A 148 12.36 -3.52 -6.89
C GLU A 148 11.25 -4.37 -7.53
N LEU A 149 10.52 -5.17 -6.74
CA LEU A 149 9.35 -5.89 -7.23
C LEU A 149 8.27 -4.93 -7.76
N ILE A 150 7.99 -3.85 -7.04
CA ILE A 150 7.04 -2.82 -7.46
C ILE A 150 7.53 -2.13 -8.74
N PHE A 151 8.77 -1.67 -8.76
CA PHE A 151 9.36 -1.02 -9.93
C PHE A 151 9.32 -1.92 -11.16
N GLY A 152 9.71 -3.18 -11.01
CA GLY A 152 9.67 -4.18 -12.08
C GLY A 152 8.27 -4.37 -12.65
N GLN A 153 7.23 -4.41 -11.80
CA GLN A 153 5.83 -4.49 -12.25
C GLN A 153 5.36 -3.25 -12.98
N VAL A 154 5.70 -2.06 -12.48
CA VAL A 154 5.37 -0.80 -13.15
C VAL A 154 6.07 -0.73 -14.51
N MET A 155 7.35 -1.06 -14.58
CA MET A 155 8.13 -1.07 -15.81
C MET A 155 7.60 -2.08 -16.82
N GLU A 156 7.32 -3.31 -16.38
CA GLU A 156 6.70 -4.33 -17.21
C GLU A 156 5.39 -3.79 -17.78
N TRP A 157 4.50 -3.25 -16.95
CA TRP A 157 3.24 -2.66 -17.40
C TRP A 157 3.43 -1.54 -18.44
N LEU A 158 4.35 -0.60 -18.20
CA LEU A 158 4.64 0.53 -19.10
C LEU A 158 5.27 0.12 -20.44
N GLN A 159 5.93 -1.03 -20.51
CA GLN A 159 6.54 -1.53 -21.74
C GLN A 159 5.55 -2.21 -22.70
N HIS A 160 4.32 -2.48 -22.25
CA HIS A 160 3.29 -3.05 -23.10
C HIS A 160 2.82 -2.05 -24.16
N ARG A 161 2.50 -2.55 -25.37
CA ARG A 161 1.89 -1.69 -26.38
C ARG A 161 0.39 -1.55 -26.10
N PRO A 162 -0.17 -0.33 -26.24
CA PRO A 162 -1.62 -0.16 -26.21
C PRO A 162 -2.29 -1.06 -27.25
N GLY A 163 -3.21 -1.93 -26.82
CA GLY A 163 -3.93 -2.86 -27.69
C GLY A 163 -3.49 -4.34 -27.60
N ASP A 164 -2.45 -4.66 -26.82
CA ASP A 164 -1.94 -6.04 -26.67
C ASP A 164 -2.81 -6.98 -25.81
N GLY A 165 -4.06 -6.59 -25.49
CA GLY A 165 -5.07 -7.53 -25.00
C GLY A 165 -4.82 -8.13 -23.61
N HIS A 166 -4.09 -7.47 -22.72
CA HIS A 166 -4.06 -7.87 -21.32
C HIS A 166 -5.41 -7.54 -20.66
N GLY A 167 -6.23 -8.58 -20.48
CA GLY A 167 -7.43 -8.53 -19.68
C GLY A 167 -7.10 -8.18 -18.24
N PHE A 168 -7.84 -7.22 -17.67
CA PHE A 168 -7.90 -6.88 -16.24
C PHE A 168 -6.60 -7.17 -15.46
N SER A 169 -5.51 -6.47 -15.77
CA SER A 169 -4.41 -6.40 -14.81
C SER A 169 -4.92 -5.65 -13.57
N LYS A 170 -4.62 -6.15 -12.37
CA LYS A 170 -4.81 -5.42 -11.08
C LYS A 170 -3.91 -4.18 -10.95
N ILE A 171 -3.42 -3.70 -12.10
CA ILE A 171 -2.56 -2.54 -12.31
C ILE A 171 -3.19 -1.84 -13.50
N GLY A 172 -3.65 -0.62 -13.32
CA GLY A 172 -4.28 0.14 -14.39
C GLY A 172 -4.32 1.61 -14.04
N PHE A 173 -4.40 2.45 -15.07
CA PHE A 173 -4.71 3.85 -14.85
C PHE A 173 -6.15 3.97 -14.38
N ALA A 174 -6.36 4.67 -13.26
CA ALA A 174 -7.69 5.12 -12.90
C ALA A 174 -8.22 6.01 -14.03
N MET A 175 -9.26 5.55 -14.74
CA MET A 175 -9.99 6.41 -15.66
C MET A 175 -10.91 7.31 -14.82
N HIS A 176 -10.48 8.55 -14.59
CA HIS A 176 -11.35 9.63 -14.12
C HIS A 176 -11.87 10.43 -15.31
#